data_AF-A0A938WA79-F1
#
_entry.id   AF-A0A938WA79-F1
#
_cell.length_a   1.000
_cell.length_b   1.000
_cell.length_c   1.000
_cell.angle_alpha   90.00
_cell.angle_beta   90.00
_cell.angle_gamma   90.00
#
_symmetry.space_group_name_H-M   'P 1'
#
loop_
_entity.id
_entity.type
_entity.pdbx_description
1 polymer ?
#
loop_
_entity_poly.entity_id
_entity_poly.type
_entity_poly.pdbx_seq_one_letter_code
_entity_poly.pdbx_strand_id
1 'polypeptide(L)'
;MQDGESLGIGLAELRIAIAGDLHGQWDASDERLLELLAPDALLVVGDLSDGQPRIPQRLAALPLPLACILGNHDAGRDPSGRTLRRQLDALGDRHCGWGLRELRPPGLAVVGARPGTAGGGFHLNRASQALFGPLTLEESAQRIVAAAAAADPALPLVLLAHCGPSGLGSEVADPCGRDWKRPACDWGDQDLALAIDRIRRHRPVPLVVFGHMHHRLKRGQGERRSLCRDRAGTTYLNTAFVPRHSRDEQGRELRHFSWVLLRDGDPVEVSHRWYGLDGRLLYQQSLQRPVDLQPC
;
A
#
# COMPACT_ATOMS: atom_id res chain seq x y z
N MET A 1 -9.21 -40.93 -31.27
CA MET A 1 -8.71 -41.17 -29.92
C MET A 1 -7.79 -40.02 -29.57
N GLN A 2 -8.18 -39.30 -28.52
CA GLN A 2 -7.49 -38.22 -27.82
C GLN A 2 -7.23 -36.93 -28.60
N ASP A 3 -8.29 -36.11 -28.60
CA ASP A 3 -8.23 -34.67 -28.68
C ASP A 3 -7.36 -34.12 -27.54
N GLY A 4 -6.26 -33.48 -27.90
CA GLY A 4 -5.46 -32.68 -26.98
C GLY A 4 -6.12 -31.34 -26.78
N GLU A 5 -7.03 -31.24 -25.82
CA GLU A 5 -7.41 -29.95 -25.24
C GLU A 5 -6.16 -29.35 -24.59
N SER A 6 -5.48 -28.49 -25.35
CA SER A 6 -4.63 -27.45 -24.80
C SER A 6 -5.55 -26.55 -23.96
N LEU A 7 -5.67 -26.85 -22.66
CA LEU A 7 -6.13 -25.92 -21.65
C LEU A 7 -5.24 -24.68 -21.76
N GLY A 8 -5.70 -23.69 -22.52
CA GLY A 8 -5.12 -22.36 -22.52
C GLY A 8 -5.22 -21.85 -21.09
N ILE A 9 -4.09 -21.88 -20.37
CA ILE A 9 -3.95 -21.22 -19.08
C ILE A 9 -4.07 -19.73 -19.38
N GLY A 10 -5.30 -19.20 -19.28
CA GLY A 10 -5.54 -17.78 -19.40
C GLY A 10 -4.72 -17.05 -18.34
N LEU A 11 -3.84 -16.15 -18.81
CA LEU A 11 -2.99 -15.27 -18.01
C LEU A 11 -3.85 -14.60 -16.94
N ALA A 12 -3.56 -14.84 -15.65
CA ALA A 12 -4.38 -14.30 -14.57
C ALA A 12 -4.06 -12.82 -14.37
N GLU A 13 -4.97 -11.95 -14.83
CA GLU A 13 -4.91 -10.51 -14.55
C GLU A 13 -5.56 -10.21 -13.20
N LEU A 14 -4.89 -9.41 -12.36
CA LEU A 14 -5.40 -8.95 -11.07
C LEU A 14 -5.48 -7.44 -11.03
N ARG A 15 -6.68 -6.91 -10.78
CA ARG A 15 -6.96 -5.48 -10.62
C ARG A 15 -7.01 -5.14 -9.15
N ILE A 16 -6.02 -4.38 -8.70
CA ILE A 16 -5.87 -4.00 -7.31
C ILE A 16 -6.22 -2.52 -7.16
N ALA A 17 -7.27 -2.23 -6.40
CA ALA A 17 -7.53 -0.89 -5.91
C ALA A 17 -6.69 -0.63 -4.66
N ILE A 18 -6.19 0.59 -4.49
CA ILE A 18 -5.36 0.95 -3.36
C ILE A 18 -5.79 2.32 -2.83
N ALA A 19 -6.02 2.40 -1.52
CA ALA A 19 -6.35 3.64 -0.82
C ALA A 19 -5.29 3.92 0.26
N GLY A 20 -4.49 4.96 0.06
CA GLY A 20 -3.47 5.38 1.02
C GLY A 20 -3.84 6.65 1.77
N ASP A 21 -3.35 6.75 3.00
CA ASP A 21 -3.43 7.94 3.86
C ASP A 21 -4.85 8.52 3.93
N LEU A 22 -5.79 7.73 4.49
CA LEU A 22 -7.21 8.05 4.40
C LEU A 22 -7.56 9.34 5.15
N HIS A 23 -6.93 9.63 6.29
CA HIS A 23 -7.15 10.84 7.13
C HIS A 23 -8.65 11.15 7.36
N GLY A 24 -9.44 10.12 7.67
CA GLY A 24 -10.87 10.23 7.89
C GLY A 24 -11.73 10.24 6.62
N GLN A 25 -11.12 10.26 5.43
CA GLN A 25 -11.80 10.28 4.13
C GLN A 25 -12.10 8.86 3.64
N TRP A 26 -13.02 8.21 4.34
CA TRP A 26 -13.60 6.93 3.94
C TRP A 26 -15.05 6.86 4.39
N ASP A 27 -15.96 6.70 3.44
CA ASP A 27 -17.39 6.62 3.73
C ASP A 27 -18.14 5.64 2.82
N ALA A 28 -19.47 5.66 2.86
CA ALA A 28 -20.32 4.74 2.09
C ALA A 28 -20.18 4.94 0.57
N SER A 29 -19.75 6.11 0.12
CA SER A 29 -19.51 6.37 -1.29
C SER A 29 -18.28 5.65 -1.81
N ASP A 30 -17.22 5.50 -1.01
CA ASP A 30 -16.05 4.69 -1.36
C ASP A 30 -16.42 3.21 -1.48
N GLU A 31 -17.21 2.73 -0.53
CA GLU A 31 -17.64 1.32 -0.47
C GLU A 31 -18.53 1.00 -1.66
N ARG A 32 -19.49 1.88 -1.97
CA ARG A 32 -20.35 1.74 -3.15
C ARG A 32 -19.54 1.81 -4.44
N LEU A 33 -18.50 2.65 -4.52
CA LEU A 33 -17.62 2.66 -5.68
C LEU A 33 -16.86 1.35 -5.82
N LEU A 34 -16.35 0.76 -4.74
CA LEU A 34 -15.70 -0.54 -4.83
C LEU A 34 -16.64 -1.64 -5.32
N GLU A 35 -17.94 -1.60 -4.95
CA GLU A 35 -18.94 -2.52 -5.51
C GLU A 35 -19.13 -2.32 -7.03
N LEU A 36 -19.15 -1.08 -7.50
CA LEU A 36 -19.31 -0.75 -8.93
C LEU A 36 -18.06 -1.09 -9.74
N LEU A 37 -16.88 -0.78 -9.21
CA LEU A 37 -15.59 -0.99 -9.86
C LEU A 37 -15.16 -2.47 -9.83
N ALA A 38 -15.63 -3.21 -8.81
CA ALA A 38 -15.36 -4.62 -8.58
C ALA A 38 -13.87 -4.99 -8.78
N PRO A 39 -12.92 -4.34 -8.06
CA PRO A 39 -11.52 -4.77 -8.10
C PRO A 39 -11.39 -6.16 -7.46
N ASP A 40 -10.34 -6.89 -7.85
CA ASP A 40 -10.08 -8.24 -7.34
C ASP A 40 -9.55 -8.21 -5.89
N ALA A 41 -8.89 -7.11 -5.51
CA ALA A 41 -8.45 -6.85 -4.14
C ALA A 41 -8.39 -5.36 -3.81
N LEU A 42 -8.47 -5.03 -2.52
CA LEU A 42 -8.17 -3.71 -1.96
C LEU A 42 -6.96 -3.75 -1.04
N LEU A 43 -6.03 -2.83 -1.24
CA LEU A 43 -4.96 -2.56 -0.28
C LEU A 43 -5.21 -1.21 0.39
N VAL A 44 -5.08 -1.15 1.71
CA VAL A 44 -5.25 0.08 2.49
C VAL A 44 -3.96 0.43 3.23
N VAL A 45 -3.48 1.65 3.00
CA VAL A 45 -2.16 2.10 3.48
C VAL A 45 -2.30 3.20 4.53
N GLY A 46 -2.49 2.77 5.77
CA GLY A 46 -2.29 3.56 6.99
C GLY A 46 -3.01 4.91 7.09
N ASP A 47 -2.68 5.59 8.19
CA ASP A 47 -3.25 6.88 8.60
C ASP A 47 -4.75 6.96 8.34
N LEU A 48 -5.49 6.00 8.90
CA LEU A 48 -6.90 5.79 8.65
C LEU A 48 -7.72 6.97 9.16
N SER A 49 -7.64 7.26 10.45
CA SER A 49 -8.46 8.32 11.09
C SER A 49 -7.97 8.74 12.48
N ASP A 50 -6.68 9.00 12.65
CA ASP A 50 -6.11 9.51 13.93
C ASP A 50 -6.50 8.67 15.18
N GLY A 51 -6.63 7.36 15.03
CA GLY A 51 -7.02 6.43 16.10
C GLY A 51 -8.53 6.30 16.36
N GLN A 52 -9.38 6.92 15.55
CA GLN A 52 -10.83 6.70 15.61
C GLN A 52 -11.22 5.31 15.04
N PRO A 53 -12.18 4.59 15.64
CA PRO A 53 -12.47 3.20 15.27
C PRO A 53 -13.36 3.07 14.03
N ARG A 54 -13.99 4.16 13.57
CA ARG A 54 -15.03 4.11 12.52
C ARG A 54 -14.52 3.50 11.22
N ILE A 55 -13.36 3.94 10.72
CA ILE A 55 -12.81 3.43 9.46
C ILE A 55 -12.35 1.98 9.58
N PRO A 56 -11.56 1.57 10.60
CA PRO A 56 -11.26 0.16 10.84
C PRO A 56 -12.48 -0.76 10.80
N GLN A 57 -13.57 -0.39 11.50
CA GLN A 57 -14.81 -1.16 11.54
C GLN A 57 -15.46 -1.29 10.16
N ARG A 58 -15.45 -0.22 9.36
CA ARG A 58 -15.96 -0.23 7.99
C ARG A 58 -15.13 -1.13 7.09
N LEU A 59 -13.80 -1.02 7.16
CA LEU A 59 -12.88 -1.86 6.39
C LEU A 59 -12.99 -3.34 6.76
N ALA A 60 -13.24 -3.65 8.04
CA ALA A 60 -13.48 -5.01 8.50
C ALA A 60 -14.79 -5.61 7.97
N ALA A 61 -15.82 -4.78 7.77
CA ALA A 61 -17.12 -5.20 7.27
C ALA A 61 -17.18 -5.37 5.73
N LEU A 62 -16.19 -4.89 4.99
CA LEU A 62 -16.15 -4.99 3.53
C LEU A 62 -16.10 -6.46 3.05
N PRO A 63 -16.95 -6.88 2.10
CA PRO A 63 -16.96 -8.27 1.62
C PRO A 63 -15.80 -8.61 0.67
N LEU A 64 -15.10 -7.61 0.13
CA LEU A 64 -14.01 -7.82 -0.82
C LEU A 64 -12.69 -8.28 -0.16
N PRO A 65 -11.83 -9.02 -0.88
CA PRO A 65 -10.50 -9.36 -0.41
C PRO A 65 -9.67 -8.11 -0.13
N LEU A 66 -9.15 -8.01 1.10
CA LEU A 66 -8.57 -6.76 1.61
C LEU A 66 -7.32 -7.03 2.44
N ALA A 67 -6.28 -6.21 2.29
CA ALA A 67 -5.19 -6.14 3.26
C ALA A 67 -4.96 -4.69 3.69
N CYS A 68 -4.76 -4.47 4.99
CA CYS A 68 -4.57 -3.15 5.58
C CYS A 68 -3.28 -3.14 6.40
N ILE A 69 -2.54 -2.05 6.34
CA ILE A 69 -1.50 -1.74 7.32
C ILE A 69 -1.85 -0.44 8.04
N LEU A 70 -1.49 -0.32 9.32
CA LEU A 70 -1.69 0.88 10.12
C LEU A 70 -0.49 1.81 10.01
N GLY A 71 -0.76 3.12 9.97
CA GLY A 71 0.22 4.19 9.94
C GLY A 71 0.46 4.87 11.28
N ASN A 72 1.33 5.88 11.28
CA ASN A 72 1.72 6.57 12.51
C ASN A 72 0.58 7.33 13.18
N HIS A 73 -0.41 7.81 12.42
CA HIS A 73 -1.57 8.51 12.97
C HIS A 73 -2.58 7.56 13.63
N ASP A 74 -2.56 6.27 13.31
CA ASP A 74 -3.56 5.32 13.84
C ASP A 74 -3.41 5.03 15.34
N ALA A 75 -2.25 5.31 15.92
CA ALA A 75 -2.09 5.31 17.37
C ALA A 75 -2.76 6.52 18.05
N GLY A 76 -3.18 7.53 17.29
CA GLY A 76 -3.61 8.83 17.83
C GLY A 76 -2.56 9.48 18.72
N ARG A 77 -3.00 10.35 19.63
CA ARG A 77 -2.13 10.95 20.67
C ARG A 77 -2.07 10.08 21.94
N ASP A 78 -2.06 8.76 21.80
CA ASP A 78 -2.08 7.81 22.92
C ASP A 78 -0.76 7.02 23.03
N PRO A 79 0.14 7.37 23.96
CA PRO A 79 1.42 6.68 24.11
C PRO A 79 1.28 5.30 24.78
N SER A 80 0.12 4.94 25.32
CA SER A 80 -0.07 3.67 26.04
C SER A 80 -0.25 2.46 25.13
N GLY A 81 -0.43 2.67 23.83
CA GLY A 81 -0.68 1.61 22.86
C GLY A 81 -2.13 1.08 22.87
N ARG A 82 -3.00 1.53 23.78
CA ARG A 82 -4.40 1.09 23.83
C ARG A 82 -5.20 1.47 22.59
N THR A 83 -5.00 2.67 22.08
CA THR A 83 -5.66 3.13 20.84
C THR A 83 -5.21 2.28 19.67
N LEU A 84 -3.90 2.07 19.52
CA LEU A 84 -3.35 1.20 18.48
C LEU A 84 -3.88 -0.25 18.58
N ARG A 85 -3.96 -0.82 19.80
CA ARG A 85 -4.58 -2.12 20.05
C ARG A 85 -6.02 -2.16 19.55
N ARG A 86 -6.85 -1.17 19.89
CA ARG A 86 -8.24 -1.09 19.44
C ARG A 86 -8.37 -1.02 17.92
N GLN A 87 -7.46 -0.33 17.24
CA GLN A 87 -7.45 -0.28 15.78
C GLN A 87 -7.15 -1.67 15.19
N LEU A 88 -6.15 -2.37 15.73
CA LEU A 88 -5.82 -3.74 15.34
C LEU A 88 -7.00 -4.69 15.59
N ASP A 89 -7.60 -4.64 16.77
CA ASP A 89 -8.73 -5.49 17.13
C ASP A 89 -9.94 -5.22 16.23
N ALA A 90 -10.18 -3.96 15.85
CA ALA A 90 -11.26 -3.58 14.95
C ALA A 90 -11.02 -4.03 13.50
N LEU A 91 -9.78 -3.99 13.01
CA LEU A 91 -9.42 -4.57 11.72
C LEU A 91 -9.46 -6.10 11.74
N GLY A 92 -9.19 -6.71 12.90
CA GLY A 92 -9.00 -8.14 13.05
C GLY A 92 -7.96 -8.65 12.06
N ASP A 93 -8.30 -9.75 11.38
CA ASP A 93 -7.38 -10.37 10.43
C ASP A 93 -7.04 -9.44 9.25
N ARG A 94 -7.82 -8.37 8.96
CA ARG A 94 -7.58 -7.45 7.82
C ARG A 94 -6.21 -6.77 7.92
N HIS A 95 -5.69 -6.61 9.13
CA HIS A 95 -4.38 -6.05 9.35
C HIS A 95 -3.28 -7.05 9.00
N CYS A 96 -2.23 -6.60 8.30
CA CYS A 96 -1.12 -7.46 7.87
C CYS A 96 0.25 -7.05 8.39
N GLY A 97 0.37 -6.05 9.28
CA GLY A 97 1.69 -5.58 9.77
C GLY A 97 2.50 -6.71 10.40
N TRP A 98 3.74 -6.92 9.94
CA TRP A 98 4.59 -8.07 10.28
C TRP A 98 3.98 -9.46 10.04
N GLY A 99 2.92 -9.54 9.24
CA GLY A 99 2.16 -10.76 9.00
C GLY A 99 1.87 -10.97 7.52
N LEU A 100 1.36 -12.16 7.22
CA LEU A 100 0.94 -12.58 5.89
C LEU A 100 -0.58 -12.55 5.79
N ARG A 101 -1.06 -12.00 4.68
CA ARG A 101 -2.46 -12.01 4.23
C ARG A 101 -2.50 -12.62 2.82
N GLU A 102 -2.85 -13.90 2.73
CA GLU A 102 -3.19 -14.50 1.44
C GLU A 102 -4.66 -14.24 1.12
N LEU A 103 -4.90 -13.51 0.03
CA LEU A 103 -6.22 -13.20 -0.45
C LEU A 103 -6.65 -14.30 -1.44
N ARG A 104 -7.56 -15.18 -1.02
CA ARG A 104 -8.06 -16.32 -1.81
C ARG A 104 -9.59 -16.37 -1.79
N PRO A 105 -10.27 -16.19 -2.93
CA PRO A 105 -9.77 -15.52 -4.15
C PRO A 105 -9.24 -14.09 -3.84
N PRO A 106 -8.41 -13.46 -4.69
CA PRO A 106 -8.11 -13.82 -6.08
C PRO A 106 -6.79 -14.57 -6.32
N GLY A 107 -6.01 -14.87 -5.27
CA GLY A 107 -4.67 -15.45 -5.39
C GLY A 107 -3.58 -14.38 -5.33
N LEU A 108 -3.49 -13.65 -4.21
CA LEU A 108 -2.48 -12.63 -3.95
C LEU A 108 -1.90 -12.80 -2.55
N ALA A 109 -0.58 -12.84 -2.42
CA ALA A 109 0.09 -12.83 -1.13
C ALA A 109 0.48 -11.40 -0.75
N VAL A 110 -0.05 -10.88 0.36
CA VAL A 110 0.27 -9.55 0.88
C VAL A 110 0.99 -9.68 2.20
N VAL A 111 2.20 -9.13 2.30
CA VAL A 111 2.97 -9.09 3.54
C VAL A 111 3.08 -7.66 4.02
N GLY A 112 2.64 -7.41 5.26
CA GLY A 112 2.77 -6.08 5.85
C GLY A 112 4.16 -5.85 6.44
N ALA A 113 4.69 -4.65 6.20
CA ALA A 113 5.88 -4.15 6.85
C ALA A 113 5.60 -3.79 8.33
N ARG A 114 6.47 -2.96 8.91
CA ARG A 114 6.31 -2.45 10.28
C ARG A 114 5.10 -1.52 10.41
N PRO A 115 4.11 -1.85 11.26
CA PRO A 115 2.95 -0.98 11.48
C PRO A 115 3.30 0.21 12.37
N GLY A 116 2.60 1.33 12.20
CA GLY A 116 2.70 2.50 13.08
C GLY A 116 3.98 3.33 12.95
N THR A 117 4.86 3.00 12.01
CA THR A 117 6.08 3.75 11.71
C THR A 117 5.78 5.14 11.15
N ALA A 118 6.64 6.13 11.47
CA ALA A 118 6.62 7.48 10.91
C ALA A 118 7.84 7.72 9.97
N GLY A 119 8.47 6.63 9.53
CA GLY A 119 9.65 6.66 8.66
C GLY A 119 10.90 7.17 9.35
N GLY A 120 11.86 7.61 8.53
CA GLY A 120 13.13 8.19 8.99
C GLY A 120 14.11 7.17 9.55
N GLY A 121 14.12 5.95 9.02
CA GLY A 121 14.93 4.84 9.52
C GLY A 121 14.17 3.95 10.51
N PHE A 122 14.89 3.30 11.42
CA PHE A 122 14.26 2.39 12.39
C PHE A 122 14.02 3.04 13.76
N HIS A 123 12.78 3.48 13.99
CA HIS A 123 12.32 4.00 15.28
C HIS A 123 10.93 3.47 15.65
N LEU A 124 10.73 3.02 16.88
CA LEU A 124 9.41 2.71 17.41
C LEU A 124 8.87 3.89 18.21
N ASN A 125 7.66 4.36 17.89
CA ASN A 125 6.99 5.35 18.72
C ASN A 125 6.55 4.73 20.06
N ARG A 126 6.22 5.57 21.06
CA ARG A 126 5.86 5.11 22.41
C ARG A 126 4.67 4.13 22.41
N ALA A 127 3.66 4.38 21.57
CA ALA A 127 2.49 3.51 21.46
C ALA A 127 2.87 2.12 20.94
N SER A 128 3.75 2.06 19.95
CA SER A 128 4.27 0.82 19.35
C SER A 128 5.15 0.07 20.34
N GLN A 129 6.01 0.76 21.08
CA GLN A 129 6.83 0.16 22.14
C GLN A 129 5.95 -0.42 23.26
N ALA A 130 4.92 0.30 23.69
CA ALA A 130 3.99 -0.17 24.72
C ALA A 130 3.20 -1.40 24.27
N LEU A 131 2.86 -1.48 22.98
CA LEU A 131 2.02 -2.54 22.44
C LEU A 131 2.79 -3.80 22.03
N PHE A 132 3.91 -3.62 21.32
CA PHE A 132 4.67 -4.69 20.70
C PHE A 132 5.94 -5.05 21.48
N GLY A 133 6.28 -4.25 22.48
CA GLY A 133 7.56 -4.34 23.18
C GLY A 133 8.71 -3.67 22.42
N PRO A 134 9.92 -3.67 23.01
CA PRO A 134 11.11 -3.26 22.30
C PRO A 134 11.38 -4.24 21.14
N LEU A 135 11.75 -3.69 19.98
CA LEU A 135 12.24 -4.45 18.83
C LEU A 135 13.46 -3.77 18.28
N THR A 136 14.38 -4.57 17.78
CA THR A 136 15.51 -4.13 16.98
C THR A 136 15.12 -4.06 15.50
N LEU A 137 15.94 -3.34 14.72
CA LEU A 137 15.84 -3.28 13.27
C LEU A 137 15.83 -4.69 12.67
N GLU A 138 16.75 -5.53 13.13
CA GLU A 138 16.94 -6.90 12.65
C GLU A 138 15.73 -7.79 12.92
N GLU A 139 15.17 -7.73 14.14
CA GLU A 139 13.96 -8.47 14.49
C GLU A 139 12.75 -8.02 13.65
N SER A 140 12.60 -6.72 13.42
CA SER A 140 11.54 -6.19 12.57
C SER A 140 11.67 -6.67 11.13
N ALA A 141 12.87 -6.57 10.54
CA ALA A 141 13.14 -7.07 9.20
C ALA A 141 12.91 -8.58 9.10
N GLN A 142 13.35 -9.35 10.10
CA GLN A 142 13.18 -10.79 10.13
C GLN A 142 11.70 -11.21 10.19
N ARG A 143 10.83 -10.46 10.87
CA ARG A 143 9.38 -10.71 10.85
C ARG A 143 8.79 -10.56 9.44
N ILE A 144 9.19 -9.51 8.71
CA ILE A 144 8.76 -9.28 7.32
C ILE A 144 9.26 -10.43 6.42
N VAL A 145 10.53 -10.81 6.56
CA VAL A 145 11.13 -11.92 5.79
C VAL A 145 10.43 -13.25 6.08
N ALA A 146 10.17 -13.56 7.36
CA ALA A 146 9.49 -14.79 7.75
C ALA A 146 8.04 -14.85 7.21
N ALA A 147 7.32 -13.73 7.25
CA ALA A 147 5.97 -13.65 6.66
C ALA A 147 5.99 -13.87 5.14
N ALA A 148 6.98 -13.31 4.43
CA ALA A 148 7.15 -13.54 3.00
C ALA A 148 7.58 -14.97 2.64
N ALA A 149 8.36 -15.61 3.50
CA ALA A 149 8.75 -17.02 3.34
C ALA A 149 7.58 -17.99 3.59
N ALA A 150 6.63 -17.61 4.46
CA ALA A 150 5.42 -18.39 4.73
C ALA A 150 4.37 -18.31 3.61
N ALA A 151 4.47 -17.31 2.72
CA ALA A 151 3.56 -17.14 1.60
C ALA A 151 3.74 -18.23 0.56
N ASP A 152 2.64 -18.73 0.00
CA ASP A 152 2.64 -19.65 -1.12
C ASP A 152 3.57 -19.14 -2.24
N PRO A 153 4.59 -19.90 -2.64
CA PRO A 153 5.54 -19.48 -3.67
C PRO A 153 4.90 -19.32 -5.05
N ALA A 154 3.73 -19.92 -5.30
CA ALA A 154 3.00 -19.77 -6.55
C ALA A 154 2.21 -18.46 -6.66
N LEU A 155 1.98 -17.76 -5.54
CA LEU A 155 1.26 -16.48 -5.55
C LEU A 155 2.20 -15.29 -5.81
N PRO A 156 1.73 -14.26 -6.53
CA PRO A 156 2.43 -12.98 -6.57
C PRO A 156 2.52 -12.36 -5.18
N LEU A 157 3.70 -11.81 -4.85
CA LEU A 157 3.98 -11.19 -3.56
C LEU A 157 3.91 -9.67 -3.66
N VAL A 158 3.11 -9.06 -2.79
CA VAL A 158 3.07 -7.60 -2.58
C VAL A 158 3.52 -7.31 -1.15
N LEU A 159 4.46 -6.39 -1.00
CA LEU A 159 4.76 -5.81 0.31
C LEU A 159 3.91 -4.56 0.52
N LEU A 160 3.23 -4.47 1.66
CA LEU A 160 2.38 -3.35 2.04
C LEU A 160 2.98 -2.63 3.25
N ALA A 161 3.31 -1.36 3.12
CA ALA A 161 3.98 -0.59 4.18
C ALA A 161 3.29 0.75 4.40
N HIS A 162 3.29 1.31 5.62
CA HIS A 162 2.86 2.71 5.76
C HIS A 162 3.91 3.66 5.19
N CYS A 163 5.16 3.52 5.63
CA CYS A 163 6.30 4.23 5.06
C CYS A 163 7.03 3.35 4.04
N GLY A 164 7.50 3.94 2.94
CA GLY A 164 8.33 3.23 1.96
C GLY A 164 9.72 2.88 2.52
N PRO A 165 10.49 2.03 1.83
CA PRO A 165 11.83 1.65 2.27
C PRO A 165 12.84 2.79 2.16
N SER A 166 13.87 2.78 3.00
CA SER A 166 15.06 3.63 2.79
C SER A 166 15.73 3.35 1.44
N GLY A 167 16.40 4.35 0.89
CA GLY A 167 17.04 4.32 -0.42
C GLY A 167 16.25 5.02 -1.53
N LEU A 168 15.06 5.55 -1.22
CA LEU A 168 14.14 6.20 -2.16
C LEU A 168 13.89 7.67 -1.82
N GLY A 169 14.78 8.33 -1.09
CA GLY A 169 14.56 9.69 -0.57
C GLY A 169 15.73 10.66 -0.69
N SER A 170 16.52 10.59 -1.77
CA SER A 170 17.68 11.48 -1.97
C SER A 170 17.29 12.95 -2.11
N GLU A 171 16.21 13.24 -2.82
CA GLU A 171 15.65 14.59 -3.04
C GLU A 171 14.27 14.75 -2.40
N VAL A 172 13.83 15.99 -2.16
CA VAL A 172 12.52 16.29 -1.53
C VAL A 172 11.32 15.71 -2.29
N ALA A 173 11.43 15.60 -3.62
CA ALA A 173 10.37 15.11 -4.50
C ALA A 173 10.40 13.58 -4.69
N ASP A 174 11.35 12.89 -4.08
CA ASP A 174 11.48 11.43 -4.20
C ASP A 174 10.38 10.72 -3.42
N PRO A 175 10.04 9.46 -3.73
CA PRO A 175 8.94 8.77 -3.07
C PRO A 175 9.03 8.76 -1.53
N CYS A 176 10.25 8.72 -0.97
CA CYS A 176 10.53 8.74 0.47
C CYS A 176 11.31 9.99 0.92
N GLY A 177 11.36 11.06 0.13
CA GLY A 177 12.14 12.26 0.45
C GLY A 177 11.47 13.23 1.42
N ARG A 178 12.12 13.58 2.53
CA ARG A 178 11.59 14.58 3.48
C ARG A 178 11.54 15.97 2.87
N ASP A 179 10.37 16.62 2.94
CA ASP A 179 10.11 17.94 2.34
C ASP A 179 9.79 19.05 3.35
N TRP A 180 9.57 18.73 4.63
CA TRP A 180 9.23 19.71 5.68
C TRP A 180 10.43 20.34 6.41
N LYS A 181 11.64 19.81 6.20
CA LYS A 181 12.86 20.32 6.83
C LYS A 181 14.07 20.12 5.91
N ARG A 182 14.89 21.17 5.77
CA ARG A 182 16.16 21.16 5.02
C ARG A 182 17.33 20.64 5.87
N PRO A 183 18.35 20.00 5.27
CA PRO A 183 18.36 19.54 3.89
C PRO A 183 17.37 18.39 3.67
N ALA A 184 17.13 18.05 2.39
CA ALA A 184 16.42 16.82 2.02
C ALA A 184 17.10 15.63 2.71
N CYS A 185 16.29 14.64 3.05
CA CYS A 185 16.75 13.46 3.76
C CYS A 185 15.86 12.28 3.37
N ASP A 186 16.46 11.12 3.27
CA ASP A 186 15.70 9.89 3.14
C ASP A 186 14.87 9.66 4.40
N TRP A 187 13.57 9.47 4.19
CA TRP A 187 12.58 9.27 5.24
C TRP A 187 11.95 7.87 5.19
N GLY A 188 12.54 6.93 4.46
CA GLY A 188 12.08 5.56 4.39
C GLY A 188 12.49 4.70 5.60
N ASP A 189 11.85 3.54 5.71
CA ASP A 189 12.10 2.52 6.73
C ASP A 189 13.30 1.63 6.39
N GLN A 190 14.25 1.52 7.32
CA GLN A 190 15.48 0.72 7.15
C GLN A 190 15.23 -0.78 7.22
N ASP A 191 14.33 -1.21 8.11
CA ASP A 191 13.95 -2.62 8.28
C ASP A 191 13.20 -3.16 7.06
N LEU A 192 12.38 -2.33 6.41
CA LEU A 192 11.74 -2.70 5.14
C LEU A 192 12.76 -2.83 4.01
N ALA A 193 13.70 -1.88 3.89
CA ALA A 193 14.77 -1.97 2.89
C ALA A 193 15.60 -3.25 3.07
N LEU A 194 15.97 -3.58 4.31
CA LEU A 194 16.69 -4.81 4.65
C LEU A 194 15.86 -6.07 4.35
N ALA A 195 14.57 -6.07 4.67
CA ALA A 195 13.70 -7.20 4.38
C ALA A 195 13.57 -7.45 2.88
N ILE A 196 13.39 -6.40 2.07
CA ILE A 196 13.32 -6.48 0.61
C ILE A 196 14.57 -7.14 0.03
N ASP A 197 15.76 -6.69 0.44
CA ASP A 197 17.03 -7.27 -0.01
C ASP A 197 17.12 -8.78 0.30
N ARG A 198 16.68 -9.19 1.48
CA ARG A 198 16.70 -10.60 1.90
C ARG A 198 15.68 -11.46 1.18
N ILE A 199 14.44 -10.98 1.04
CA ILE A 199 13.35 -11.72 0.37
C ILE A 199 13.72 -12.00 -1.09
N ARG A 200 14.31 -11.01 -1.78
CA ARG A 200 14.71 -11.11 -3.19
C ARG A 200 15.72 -12.20 -3.50
N ARG A 201 16.48 -12.67 -2.50
CA ARG A 201 17.42 -13.79 -2.67
C ARG A 201 16.70 -15.13 -2.86
N HIS A 202 15.41 -15.18 -2.52
CA HIS A 202 14.63 -16.41 -2.52
C HIS A 202 13.39 -16.36 -3.42
N ARG A 203 12.77 -15.18 -3.60
CA ARG A 203 11.62 -15.00 -4.51
C ARG A 203 11.52 -13.56 -5.02
N PRO A 204 10.87 -13.33 -6.18
CA PRO A 204 10.62 -11.98 -6.68
C PRO A 204 9.77 -11.14 -5.70
N VAL A 205 10.03 -9.84 -5.69
CA VAL A 205 9.21 -8.82 -5.02
C VAL A 205 8.73 -7.85 -6.09
N PRO A 206 7.68 -8.16 -6.87
CA PRO A 206 7.30 -7.34 -8.01
C PRO A 206 6.77 -5.96 -7.60
N LEU A 207 6.11 -5.85 -6.44
CA LEU A 207 5.44 -4.64 -6.00
C LEU A 207 5.61 -4.38 -4.50
N VAL A 208 5.98 -3.13 -4.18
CA VAL A 208 5.94 -2.56 -2.82
C VAL A 208 5.02 -1.35 -2.85
N VAL A 209 3.93 -1.41 -2.08
CA VAL A 209 2.93 -0.36 -1.96
C VAL A 209 3.09 0.33 -0.61
N PHE A 210 3.15 1.66 -0.61
CA PHE A 210 3.29 2.44 0.61
C PHE A 210 2.67 3.82 0.52
N GLY A 211 2.70 4.58 1.63
CA GLY A 211 2.07 5.89 1.77
C GLY A 211 2.95 6.85 2.59
N HIS A 212 2.33 7.54 3.57
CA HIS A 212 2.91 8.50 4.52
C HIS A 212 3.43 9.81 3.90
N MET A 213 4.26 9.70 2.87
CA MET A 213 4.86 10.86 2.21
C MET A 213 3.89 11.41 1.19
N HIS A 214 3.05 12.37 1.62
CA HIS A 214 1.96 12.92 0.79
C HIS A 214 2.44 13.44 -0.57
N HIS A 215 1.58 13.31 -1.58
CA HIS A 215 1.87 13.69 -2.97
C HIS A 215 2.22 15.16 -3.12
N ARG A 216 1.45 16.06 -2.50
CA ARG A 216 1.75 17.50 -2.50
C ARG A 216 2.88 17.80 -1.55
N LEU A 217 3.95 18.37 -2.09
CA LEU A 217 5.10 18.76 -1.29
C LEU A 217 4.76 19.97 -0.40
N LYS A 218 5.25 19.95 0.83
CA LYS A 218 5.07 21.06 1.78
C LYS A 218 5.59 22.37 1.21
N ARG A 219 4.98 23.48 1.63
CA ARG A 219 5.38 24.85 1.26
C ARG A 219 5.38 25.12 -0.25
N GLY A 220 4.51 24.45 -1.01
CA GLY A 220 4.35 24.69 -2.45
C GLY A 220 5.55 24.25 -3.29
N GLN A 221 6.33 23.28 -2.82
CA GLN A 221 7.54 22.80 -3.51
C GLN A 221 7.23 21.89 -4.72
N GLY A 222 5.96 21.69 -5.07
CA GLY A 222 5.52 20.88 -6.21
C GLY A 222 4.88 19.57 -5.79
N GLU A 223 5.03 18.56 -6.65
CA GLU A 223 4.45 17.23 -6.49
C GLU A 223 5.55 16.17 -6.34
N ARG A 224 5.26 15.16 -5.53
CA ARG A 224 6.12 14.01 -5.26
C ARG A 224 6.02 13.00 -6.39
N ARG A 225 7.14 12.37 -6.71
CA ARG A 225 7.16 11.18 -7.57
C ARG A 225 6.53 10.01 -6.82
N SER A 226 5.38 9.55 -7.32
CA SER A 226 4.67 8.41 -6.71
C SER A 226 5.26 7.06 -7.10
N LEU A 227 6.02 6.96 -8.19
CA LEU A 227 6.53 5.71 -8.72
C LEU A 227 8.06 5.71 -8.80
N CYS A 228 8.67 4.61 -8.39
CA CYS A 228 10.07 4.28 -8.68
C CYS A 228 10.16 2.80 -9.07
N ARG A 229 11.04 2.45 -9.99
CA ARG A 229 11.39 1.07 -10.30
C ARG A 229 12.88 0.89 -10.15
N ASP A 230 13.30 -0.11 -9.39
CA ASP A 230 14.73 -0.40 -9.23
C ASP A 230 15.28 -1.34 -10.31
N ARG A 231 16.59 -1.55 -10.28
CA ARG A 231 17.30 -2.42 -11.23
C ARG A 231 16.97 -3.90 -11.05
N ALA A 232 16.45 -4.31 -9.89
CA ALA A 232 15.98 -5.67 -9.65
C ALA A 232 14.55 -5.89 -10.20
N GLY A 233 13.94 -4.85 -10.77
CA GLY A 233 12.64 -4.92 -11.43
C GLY A 233 11.45 -4.63 -10.52
N THR A 234 11.67 -4.35 -9.23
CA THR A 234 10.59 -4.06 -8.29
C THR A 234 10.02 -2.68 -8.49
N THR A 235 8.70 -2.61 -8.53
CA THR A 235 7.95 -1.36 -8.56
C THR A 235 7.59 -0.90 -7.15
N TYR A 236 7.94 0.33 -6.84
CA TYR A 236 7.64 1.02 -5.60
C TYR A 236 6.59 2.09 -5.87
N LEU A 237 5.42 1.95 -5.24
CA LEU A 237 4.29 2.84 -5.43
C LEU A 237 3.92 3.52 -4.11
N ASN A 238 4.11 4.84 -4.07
CA ASN A 238 3.57 5.72 -3.03
C ASN A 238 2.14 6.15 -3.41
N THR A 239 1.17 5.77 -2.58
CA THR A 239 -0.26 6.01 -2.76
C THR A 239 -0.83 7.08 -1.83
N ALA A 240 0.02 7.86 -1.16
CA ALA A 240 -0.38 8.92 -0.22
C ALA A 240 -0.97 10.13 -0.94
N PHE A 241 -2.24 10.04 -1.37
CA PHE A 241 -2.93 11.12 -2.07
C PHE A 241 -3.92 11.83 -1.14
N VAL A 242 -3.52 12.99 -0.61
CA VAL A 242 -4.29 13.69 0.45
C VAL A 242 -4.62 15.13 0.05
N PRO A 243 -5.91 15.52 -0.06
CA PRO A 243 -7.10 14.70 0.16
C PRO A 243 -7.40 13.74 -1.00
N ARG A 244 -7.97 12.58 -0.69
CA ARG A 244 -8.49 11.60 -1.67
C ARG A 244 -9.95 11.82 -2.04
N HIS A 245 -10.72 12.49 -1.18
CA HIS A 245 -12.03 13.03 -1.51
C HIS A 245 -11.87 14.45 -2.03
N SER A 246 -12.38 14.74 -3.22
CA SER A 246 -12.30 16.08 -3.81
C SER A 246 -13.53 16.40 -4.67
N ARG A 247 -13.54 17.59 -5.25
CA ARG A 247 -14.50 18.01 -6.28
C ARG A 247 -13.76 18.57 -7.48
N ASP A 248 -14.29 18.35 -8.67
CA ASP A 248 -13.78 19.01 -9.87
C ASP A 248 -14.37 20.42 -10.06
N GLU A 249 -13.97 21.08 -11.14
CA GLU A 249 -14.43 22.42 -11.51
C GLU A 249 -15.94 22.51 -11.75
N GLN A 250 -16.59 21.40 -12.11
CA GLN A 250 -18.05 21.32 -12.25
C GLN A 250 -18.75 20.98 -10.93
N GLY A 251 -18.02 20.88 -9.82
CA GLY A 251 -18.54 20.55 -8.50
C GLY A 251 -18.86 19.06 -8.30
N ARG A 252 -18.52 18.19 -9.25
CA ARG A 252 -18.76 16.74 -9.15
C ARG A 252 -17.81 16.16 -8.11
N GLU A 253 -18.34 15.30 -7.26
CA GLU A 253 -17.54 14.62 -6.24
C GLU A 253 -16.64 13.55 -6.86
N LEU A 254 -15.39 13.53 -6.41
CA LEU A 254 -14.36 12.60 -6.84
C LEU A 254 -13.88 11.76 -5.66
N ARG A 255 -13.59 10.49 -5.94
CA ARG A 255 -12.89 9.58 -5.04
C ARG A 255 -11.65 9.05 -5.73
N HIS A 256 -10.50 9.24 -5.09
CA HIS A 256 -9.22 8.75 -5.58
C HIS A 256 -8.97 7.30 -5.13
N PHE A 257 -8.47 6.50 -6.07
CA PHE A 257 -7.78 5.25 -5.78
C PHE A 257 -6.50 5.20 -6.63
N SER A 258 -5.41 4.74 -6.04
CA SER A 258 -4.32 4.22 -6.84
C SER A 258 -4.73 2.85 -7.38
N TRP A 259 -4.26 2.50 -8.58
CA TRP A 259 -4.67 1.30 -9.29
C TRP A 259 -3.46 0.58 -9.85
N VAL A 260 -3.42 -0.73 -9.65
CA VAL A 260 -2.40 -1.61 -10.23
C VAL A 260 -3.10 -2.75 -10.97
N LEU A 261 -2.68 -2.98 -12.22
CA LEU A 261 -2.96 -4.22 -12.94
C LEU A 261 -1.72 -5.11 -12.85
N LEU A 262 -1.85 -6.25 -12.19
CA LEU A 262 -0.84 -7.31 -12.27
C LEU A 262 -1.21 -8.24 -13.44
N ARG A 263 -0.22 -8.62 -14.24
CA ARG A 263 -0.32 -9.70 -15.22
C ARG A 263 0.82 -10.66 -14.96
N ASP A 264 0.49 -11.93 -14.75
CA ASP A 264 1.45 -12.98 -14.38
C ASP A 264 2.28 -12.63 -13.14
N GLY A 265 1.67 -11.86 -12.23
CA GLY A 265 2.28 -11.39 -10.99
C GLY A 265 3.12 -10.12 -11.08
N ASP A 266 3.36 -9.59 -12.29
CA ASP A 266 4.11 -8.36 -12.50
C ASP A 266 3.18 -7.15 -12.73
N PRO A 267 3.47 -5.97 -12.15
CA PRO A 267 2.70 -4.76 -12.42
C PRO A 267 2.95 -4.29 -13.85
N VAL A 268 1.91 -4.35 -14.68
CA VAL A 268 1.93 -3.90 -16.09
C VAL A 268 1.29 -2.52 -16.28
N GLU A 269 0.33 -2.17 -15.43
CA GLU A 269 -0.26 -0.83 -15.38
C GLU A 269 -0.22 -0.31 -13.94
N VAL A 270 0.20 0.94 -13.78
CA VAL A 270 0.14 1.65 -12.50
C VAL A 270 -0.40 3.05 -12.74
N SER A 271 -1.44 3.44 -12.01
CA SER A 271 -2.07 4.75 -12.18
C SER A 271 -2.67 5.29 -10.89
N HIS A 272 -2.87 6.61 -10.86
CA HIS A 272 -3.83 7.26 -9.96
C HIS A 272 -5.11 7.51 -10.74
N ARG A 273 -6.26 7.21 -10.13
CA ARG A 273 -7.58 7.28 -10.78
C ARG A 273 -8.57 8.03 -9.90
N TRP A 274 -9.36 8.90 -10.52
CA TRP A 274 -10.42 9.66 -9.86
C TRP A 274 -11.76 9.30 -10.47
N TYR A 275 -12.63 8.73 -9.65
CA TYR A 275 -13.94 8.28 -10.04
C TYR A 275 -15.02 9.24 -9.56
N GLY A 276 -16.01 9.49 -10.41
CA GLY A 276 -17.29 10.04 -9.98
C GLY A 276 -18.05 9.02 -9.14
N LEU A 277 -19.02 9.47 -8.32
CA LEU A 277 -19.80 8.57 -7.43
C LEU A 277 -20.67 7.54 -8.19
N ASP A 278 -20.84 7.72 -9.49
CA ASP A 278 -21.52 6.79 -10.39
C ASP A 278 -20.60 5.67 -10.92
N GLY A 279 -19.33 5.65 -10.51
CA GLY A 279 -18.33 4.67 -10.94
C GLY A 279 -17.59 5.05 -12.23
N ARG A 280 -17.91 6.18 -12.86
CA ARG A 280 -17.20 6.62 -14.08
C ARG A 280 -15.80 7.11 -13.73
N LEU A 281 -14.80 6.62 -14.45
CA LEU A 281 -13.45 7.17 -14.40
C LEU A 281 -13.45 8.54 -15.07
N LEU A 282 -13.23 9.60 -14.29
CA LEU A 282 -13.25 10.99 -14.78
C LEU A 282 -11.85 11.52 -15.07
N TYR A 283 -10.86 11.10 -14.28
CA TYR A 283 -9.47 11.48 -14.47
C TYR A 283 -8.56 10.28 -14.22
N GLN A 284 -7.45 10.21 -14.95
CA GLN A 284 -6.40 9.21 -14.76
C GLN A 284 -5.02 9.85 -14.96
N GLN A 285 -4.11 9.57 -14.04
CA GLN A 285 -2.69 9.83 -14.19
C GLN A 285 -1.99 8.48 -14.33
N SER A 286 -1.51 8.18 -15.54
CA SER A 286 -0.75 6.95 -15.80
C SER A 286 0.69 7.14 -15.33
N LEU A 287 1.15 6.28 -14.42
CA LEU A 287 2.53 6.26 -13.90
C LEU A 287 3.38 5.23 -14.64
N GLN A 288 2.77 4.10 -15.01
CA GLN A 288 3.33 3.08 -15.87
C GLN A 288 2.24 2.58 -16.83
N ARG A 289 2.60 2.44 -18.11
CA ARG A 289 1.73 1.87 -19.14
C ARG A 289 2.22 0.48 -19.53
N PRO A 290 1.34 -0.39 -20.08
CA PRO A 290 1.78 -1.62 -20.71
C PRO A 290 2.83 -1.28 -21.79
N VAL A 291 3.91 -2.04 -21.83
CA VAL A 291 4.78 -2.02 -23.00
C VAL A 291 4.01 -2.78 -24.08
N ASP A 292 3.60 -2.10 -25.13
CA ASP A 292 3.12 -2.78 -26.33
C ASP A 292 4.26 -3.66 -26.83
N LEU A 293 4.16 -4.96 -26.61
CA LEU A 293 5.00 -5.92 -27.31
C LEU A 293 4.59 -5.85 -28.78
N GLN A 294 5.26 -4.98 -29.55
CA GLN A 294 5.19 -5.09 -31.00
C GLN A 294 5.69 -6.49 -31.36
N PRO A 295 4.87 -7.35 -31.99
CA PRO A 295 5.37 -8.61 -32.50
C PRO A 295 6.46 -8.30 -33.54
N CYS A 296 7.61 -8.97 -33.38
CA CYS A 296 8.72 -8.89 -34.33
C CYS A 296 8.34 -9.51 -35.68
#